data_AF-A0A0V1H053-F1
#
_entry.id   AF-A0A0V1H053-F1
#
_cell.length_a   1.000
_cell.length_b   1.000
_cell.length_c   1.000
_cell.angle_alpha   90.00
_cell.angle_beta   90.00
_cell.angle_gamma   90.00
#
_symmetry.space_group_name_H-M   'P 1'
#
loop_
_entity.id
_entity.type
_entity.pdbx_description
1 polymer ?
#
loop_
_entity_poly.entity_id
_entity_poly.type
_entity_poly.pdbx_seq_one_letter_code
_entity_poly.pdbx_strand_id
1 'polypeptide(L)'
;MQEDQMSAESTILSTGSSAVKRVLRRCVVCIEENSRCLNQIVGPLSKERLVETHAFDNVGIVFVGPLYVKEGKTITNGYIWMFTGKNRLERSVKTSLHKALVT
;
A
#
# COMPACT_ATOMS: atom_id res chain seq x y z
N MET A 1 -46.51 36.97 -0.01
CA MET A 1 -47.02 36.23 1.18
C MET A 1 -46.76 34.72 1.09
N GLN A 2 -46.74 34.08 -0.09
CA GLN A 2 -46.44 32.64 -0.22
C GLN A 2 -44.95 32.28 -0.47
N GLU A 3 -44.12 33.20 -0.95
CA GLU A 3 -42.70 32.95 -1.24
C GLU A 3 -41.82 32.88 0.03
N ASP A 4 -42.10 33.70 1.04
CA ASP A 4 -41.31 33.72 2.29
C ASP A 4 -41.50 32.44 3.13
N GLN A 5 -42.67 31.82 3.04
CA GLN A 5 -43.02 30.62 3.82
C GLN A 5 -42.31 29.37 3.29
N MET A 6 -42.14 29.27 1.97
CA MET A 6 -41.40 28.17 1.32
C MET A 6 -39.88 28.27 1.54
N SER A 7 -39.36 29.49 1.72
CA SER A 7 -37.95 29.75 2.07
C SER A 7 -37.60 29.32 3.50
N ALA A 8 -38.48 29.60 4.47
CA ALA A 8 -38.28 29.26 5.88
C ALA A 8 -38.29 27.74 6.14
N GLU A 9 -39.22 27.00 5.53
CA GLU A 9 -39.28 25.53 5.65
C GLU A 9 -38.05 24.84 5.04
N SER A 10 -37.55 25.34 3.90
CA SER A 10 -36.32 24.84 3.27
C SER A 10 -35.06 25.11 4.11
N THR A 11 -35.06 26.22 4.87
CA THR A 11 -33.94 26.63 5.73
C THR A 11 -33.84 25.75 7.00
N ILE A 12 -34.98 25.34 7.57
CA ILE A 12 -35.01 24.44 8.74
C ILE A 12 -34.45 23.05 8.36
N LEU A 13 -34.85 22.52 7.20
CA LEU A 13 -34.37 21.23 6.70
C LEU A 13 -32.86 21.23 6.40
N SER A 14 -32.34 22.31 5.80
CA SER A 14 -30.91 22.43 5.48
C SER A 14 -30.04 22.59 6.73
N THR A 15 -30.53 23.31 7.74
CA THR A 15 -29.84 23.49 9.03
C THR A 15 -29.79 22.18 9.83
N GLY A 16 -30.92 21.47 9.93
CA GLY A 16 -30.99 20.15 10.59
C GLY A 16 -30.10 19.10 9.90
N SER A 17 -30.14 19.05 8.56
CA SER A 17 -29.30 18.13 7.77
C SER A 17 -27.81 18.40 7.95
N SER A 18 -27.42 19.67 8.11
CA SER A 18 -26.02 20.05 8.35
C SER A 18 -25.54 19.62 9.73
N ALA A 19 -26.39 19.73 10.76
CA ALA A 19 -26.09 19.26 12.11
C ALA A 19 -25.92 17.73 12.15
N VAL A 20 -26.83 16.98 11.51
CA VAL A 20 -26.74 15.51 11.40
C VAL A 20 -25.46 15.10 10.67
N LYS A 21 -25.15 15.72 9.52
CA LYS A 21 -23.89 15.46 8.79
C LYS A 21 -22.65 15.74 9.64
N ARG A 22 -22.70 16.76 10.51
CA ARG A 22 -21.59 17.10 11.42
C ARG A 22 -21.36 16.02 12.48
N VAL A 23 -22.44 15.44 13.02
CA VAL A 23 -22.37 14.34 13.97
C VAL A 23 -21.86 13.07 13.29
N LEU A 24 -22.43 12.70 12.14
CA LEU A 24 -22.02 11.49 11.40
C LEU A 24 -20.54 11.53 10.96
N ARG A 25 -20.02 12.71 10.58
CA ARG A 25 -18.59 12.89 10.25
C ARG A 25 -17.62 12.74 11.42
N ARG A 26 -18.11 12.72 12.66
CA ARG A 26 -17.28 12.54 13.88
C ARG A 26 -17.47 11.19 14.55
N CYS A 27 -18.56 10.49 14.22
CA CYS A 27 -18.83 9.16 14.74
C CYS A 27 -17.91 8.15 14.06
N VAL A 28 -16.99 7.54 14.82
CA VAL A 28 -16.01 6.56 14.30
C VAL A 28 -16.71 5.39 13.61
N VAL A 29 -17.79 4.86 14.22
CA VAL A 29 -18.59 3.77 13.64
C VAL A 29 -19.17 4.17 12.28
N CYS A 30 -19.76 5.36 12.17
CA CYS A 30 -20.34 5.82 10.91
C CYS A 30 -19.27 6.10 9.84
N ILE A 31 -18.06 6.53 10.25
CA ILE A 31 -16.94 6.72 9.34
C ILE A 31 -16.46 5.37 8.81
N GLU A 32 -16.34 4.36 9.66
CA GLU A 32 -15.87 3.03 9.32
C GLU A 32 -16.86 2.29 8.41
N GLU A 33 -18.14 2.25 8.80
CA GLU A 33 -19.21 1.59 8.01
C GLU A 33 -19.45 2.27 6.65
N ASN A 34 -19.29 3.60 6.57
CA ASN A 34 -19.43 4.35 5.32
C ASN A 34 -18.07 4.55 4.61
N SER A 35 -16.98 3.98 5.14
CA SER A 35 -15.68 4.09 4.51
C SER A 35 -15.72 3.30 3.19
N ARG A 36 -15.34 3.96 2.10
CA ARG A 36 -15.13 3.29 0.83
C ARG A 36 -13.67 2.89 0.78
N CYS A 37 -13.36 1.75 0.16
CA CYS A 37 -11.99 1.38 -0.17
C CYS A 37 -11.32 2.61 -0.81
N LEU A 38 -10.32 3.16 -0.13
CA LEU A 38 -9.58 4.29 -0.67
C LEU A 38 -8.83 3.75 -1.88
N ASN A 39 -9.18 4.24 -3.07
CA ASN A 39 -8.32 4.04 -4.22
C ASN A 39 -7.02 4.76 -3.88
N GLN A 40 -5.94 4.00 -3.72
CA GLN A 40 -4.62 4.58 -3.53
C GLN A 40 -4.34 5.48 -4.74
N ILE A 41 -4.32 6.80 -4.51
CA ILE A 41 -3.87 7.74 -5.54
C ILE A 41 -2.35 7.57 -5.61
N VAL A 42 -1.91 6.65 -6.47
CA VAL A 42 -0.49 6.44 -6.73
C VAL A 42 -0.02 7.60 -7.60
N GLY A 43 0.81 8.47 -7.05
CA GLY A 43 1.51 9.48 -7.85
C GLY A 43 2.35 8.81 -8.96
N PRO A 44 2.74 9.55 -10.00
CA PRO A 44 3.56 8.97 -11.07
C PRO A 44 4.81 8.32 -10.46
N LEU A 45 5.06 7.06 -10.84
CA LEU A 45 6.26 6.35 -10.41
C LEU A 45 7.48 7.17 -10.86
N SER A 46 8.49 7.28 -9.98
CA SER A 46 9.75 7.93 -10.33
C SER A 46 10.32 7.30 -11.60
N LYS A 47 10.85 8.12 -12.51
CA LYS A 47 11.37 7.65 -13.81
C LYS A 47 12.39 6.53 -13.64
N GLU A 48 13.19 6.58 -12.57
CA GLU A 48 14.15 5.55 -12.15
C GLU A 48 13.52 4.15 -12.02
N ARG A 49 12.24 4.04 -11.59
CA ARG A 49 11.52 2.75 -11.51
C ARG A 49 11.05 2.21 -12.85
N LEU A 50 11.10 3.04 -13.89
CA LEU A 50 10.62 2.78 -15.24
C LEU A 50 11.77 2.62 -16.26
N VAL A 51 13.01 2.89 -15.86
CA VAL A 51 14.19 2.69 -16.71
C VAL A 51 14.55 1.20 -16.70
N GLU A 52 14.68 0.62 -17.90
CA GLU A 52 15.31 -0.69 -18.05
C GLU A 52 16.79 -0.55 -17.72
N THR A 53 17.27 -1.33 -16.75
CA THR A 53 18.67 -1.31 -16.33
C THR A 53 19.35 -2.64 -16.64
N HIS A 54 20.68 -2.66 -16.62
CA HIS A 54 21.41 -3.90 -16.81
C HIS A 54 21.07 -4.89 -15.70
N ALA A 55 21.32 -6.18 -15.97
CA ALA A 55 21.12 -7.21 -14.96
C ALA A 55 21.91 -6.86 -13.70
N PHE A 56 21.25 -6.92 -12.54
CA PHE A 56 21.80 -6.59 -11.22
C PHE A 56 22.04 -5.11 -10.90
N ASP A 57 21.76 -4.17 -11.81
CA ASP A 57 21.84 -2.72 -11.49
C ASP A 57 20.73 -2.29 -10.52
N ASN A 58 19.52 -2.84 -10.70
CA ASN A 58 18.36 -2.56 -9.87
C ASN A 58 17.85 -3.86 -9.23
N VAL A 59 18.32 -4.14 -8.02
CA VAL A 59 17.87 -5.29 -7.22
C VAL A 59 17.06 -4.81 -6.03
N GLY A 60 15.81 -5.23 -5.95
CA GLY A 60 15.00 -5.10 -4.75
C GLY A 60 15.42 -6.16 -3.73
N ILE A 61 15.78 -5.74 -2.52
CA ILE A 61 16.07 -6.63 -1.39
C ILE A 61 14.80 -6.72 -0.54
N VAL A 62 14.29 -7.93 -0.35
CA VAL A 62 13.17 -8.20 0.55
C VAL A 62 13.68 -8.90 1.79
N PHE A 63 13.45 -8.26 2.94
CA PHE A 63 13.72 -8.83 4.25
C PHE A 63 12.47 -9.55 4.75
N VAL A 64 12.59 -10.85 4.98
CA VAL A 64 11.59 -11.61 5.73
C VAL A 64 12.09 -11.71 7.16
N GLY A 65 11.28 -11.24 8.11
CA GLY A 65 11.59 -11.13 9.53
C GLY A 65 12.03 -12.45 10.18
N PRO A 66 12.39 -12.42 11.48
CA PRO A 66 12.94 -13.58 12.17
C PRO A 66 11.98 -14.76 12.06
N LEU A 67 12.42 -15.80 11.36
CA LEU A 67 11.74 -17.08 11.27
C LEU A 67 12.26 -17.95 12.41
N TYR A 68 11.33 -18.42 13.24
CA TYR A 68 11.65 -19.40 14.26
C TYR A 68 11.82 -20.76 13.60
N VAL A 69 13.07 -21.20 13.44
CA VAL A 69 13.41 -22.51 12.90
C VAL A 69 13.51 -23.47 14.07
N LYS A 70 12.64 -24.49 14.08
CA LYS A 70 12.69 -25.55 15.09
C LYS A 70 13.66 -26.62 14.64
N GLU A 71 14.75 -26.78 15.38
CA GLU A 71 15.74 -27.82 15.16
C GLU A 71 15.72 -28.75 16.39
N GLY A 72 14.94 -29.84 16.30
CA GLY A 72 14.73 -30.76 17.43
C GLY A 72 14.03 -30.09 18.62
N LYS A 73 14.73 -29.99 19.75
CA LYS A 73 14.24 -29.35 21.00
C LYS A 73 14.57 -27.86 21.10
N THR A 74 15.42 -27.35 20.21
CA THR A 74 15.86 -25.95 20.21
C THR A 74 15.10 -25.15 19.15
N ILE A 75 14.78 -23.89 19.49
CA ILE A 75 14.21 -22.92 18.56
C ILE A 75 15.27 -21.87 18.31
N THR A 76 15.63 -21.66 17.04
CA THR A 76 16.61 -20.67 16.61
C THR A 76 15.95 -19.60 15.75
N ASN A 77 16.49 -18.38 15.80
CA ASN A 77 16.04 -17.29 14.93
C ASN A 77 16.84 -17.33 13.63
N GLY A 78 16.16 -17.50 12.51
CA GLY A 78 16.72 -17.38 11.16
C GLY A 78 16.18 -16.14 10.45
N TYR A 79 16.91 -15.64 9.45
CA TYR A 79 16.45 -14.55 8.59
C TYR A 79 16.53 -15.02 7.13
N ILE A 80 15.55 -14.61 6.31
CA ILE A 80 15.58 -14.87 4.87
C ILE A 80 15.67 -13.54 4.13
N TRP A 81 16.64 -13.47 3.22
CA TRP A 81 16.78 -12.38 2.27
C TRP A 81 16.44 -12.87 0.88
N MET A 82 15.59 -12.14 0.17
CA MET A 82 15.25 -12.43 -1.21
C MET A 82 15.70 -11.26 -2.09
N PHE A 83 16.44 -11.56 -3.14
CA PHE A 83 16.85 -10.60 -4.15
C PHE A 83 15.91 -10.69 -5.35
N THR A 84 15.28 -9.57 -5.71
CA THR A 84 14.38 -9.46 -6.85
C THR A 84 14.99 -8.51 -7.87
N GLY A 85 15.37 -9.01 -9.04
CA GLY A 85 15.91 -8.20 -10.13
C GLY A 85 14.87 -8.02 -11.24
N LYS A 86 14.82 -6.83 -11.85
CA LYS A 86 14.11 -6.63 -13.12
C LYS A 86 15.05 -6.99 -14.27
N ASN A 87 14.90 -8.19 -14.82
CA ASN A 87 15.73 -8.64 -15.93
C ASN A 87 14.88 -8.88 -17.19
N ARG A 88 15.22 -8.23 -18.31
CA ARG A 88 14.99 -8.80 -19.64
C ARG A 88 16.17 -9.73 -19.90
N LEU A 89 15.93 -11.04 -19.93
CA LEU A 89 16.96 -12.05 -20.19
C LEU A 89 17.48 -11.90 -21.63
N GLU A 90 18.55 -11.12 -21.84
CA GLU A 90 19.43 -11.36 -22.98
C GLU A 90 20.21 -12.65 -22.71
N ARG A 91 20.07 -13.61 -23.63
CA ARG A 91 20.45 -15.03 -23.48
C ARG A 91 21.95 -15.33 -23.24
N SER A 92 22.79 -14.34 -22.91
CA SER A 92 24.25 -14.47 -22.99
C SER A 92 25.02 -14.58 -21.67
N VAL A 93 24.38 -14.57 -20.48
CA VAL A 93 25.13 -14.55 -19.20
C VAL A 93 24.74 -15.70 -18.26
N LYS A 94 24.65 -16.93 -18.79
CA LYS A 94 24.38 -18.13 -17.98
C LYS A 94 25.63 -18.70 -17.27
N THR A 95 26.81 -18.12 -17.43
CA THR A 95 28.07 -18.72 -16.95
C THR A 95 28.70 -18.05 -15.74
N SER A 96 28.24 -16.86 -15.30
CA SER A 96 28.98 -16.11 -14.27
C SER A 96 28.45 -16.25 -12.82
N LEU A 97 27.31 -16.92 -12.61
CA LEU A 97 26.66 -16.99 -11.29
C LEU A 97 26.93 -18.26 -10.47
N HIS A 98 27.79 -19.17 -10.95
CA HIS A 98 28.05 -20.43 -10.23
C HIS A 98 29.22 -20.35 -9.22
N LYS A 99 29.70 -19.15 -8.86
CA LYS A 99 30.91 -18.98 -8.02
C LYS A 99 30.82 -17.98 -6.86
N ALA A 100 29.64 -17.56 -6.44
CA ALA A 100 29.51 -16.59 -5.37
C ALA A 100 28.52 -17.02 -4.27
N LEU A 101 28.68 -18.23 -3.71
CA LEU A 101 28.11 -18.53 -2.38
C LEU A 101 28.71 -19.79 -1.72
N VAL A 102 30.03 -19.85 -1.58
CA VAL A 102 30.67 -20.59 -0.47
C VAL A 102 31.93 -19.82 -0.10
N THR A 103 31.85 -18.98 0.92
CA THR A 103 32.97 -18.67 1.80
C THR A 103 32.38 -18.46 3.19
#